data_AF-A0A1Q5GM46-F1
#
_entry.id   AF-A0A1Q5GM46-F1
#
_cell.length_a   1.000
_cell.length_b   1.000
_cell.length_c   1.000
_cell.angle_alpha   90.00
_cell.angle_beta   90.00
_cell.angle_gamma   90.00
#
_symmetry.space_group_name_H-M   'P 1'
#
loop_
_entity.id
_entity.type
_entity.pdbx_description
1 polymer ?
#
loop_
_entity_poly.entity_id
_entity_poly.type
_entity_poly.pdbx_seq_one_letter_code
_entity_poly.pdbx_strand_id
1 'polypeptide(L)'
;MWQNREVSRGTFTLAAVTGTLLVAGTTAPAYAAPSPASLCGSGYSVIDSHALSSSPAATTYLLWNGSTNCVVTIRGTAGGATLMHAKVKVEGGSWKVDEGNYTSYAGPVRVAGSGKCVMWGGGINEASYTSNWEHCG
;
A
#
# COMPACT_ATOMS: atom_id res chain seq x y z
N MET A 1 17.32 12.29 80.96
CA MET A 1 16.23 11.45 81.48
C MET A 1 15.15 11.39 80.38
N TRP A 2 14.99 10.21 79.71
CA TRP A 2 13.83 9.72 78.92
C TRP A 2 13.70 10.34 77.50
N GLN A 3 13.60 9.65 76.35
CA GLN A 3 13.50 8.23 75.99
C GLN A 3 13.94 8.03 74.52
N ASN A 4 14.71 6.98 74.25
CA ASN A 4 14.87 6.41 72.91
C ASN A 4 13.59 5.63 72.54
N ARG A 5 13.07 5.81 71.31
CA ARG A 5 12.02 4.96 70.75
C ARG A 5 12.61 4.11 69.62
N GLU A 6 12.67 2.82 69.91
CA GLU A 6 12.92 1.71 69.01
C GLU A 6 11.93 1.73 67.83
N VAL A 7 12.43 1.71 66.58
CA VAL A 7 11.59 1.48 65.40
C VAL A 7 11.49 -0.02 65.18
N SER A 8 10.31 -0.58 65.45
CA SER A 8 10.01 -2.00 65.34
C SER A 8 10.01 -2.45 63.87
N ARG A 9 10.72 -3.55 63.58
CA ARG A 9 10.88 -4.15 62.25
C ARG A 9 9.60 -4.91 61.88
N GLY A 10 8.74 -4.29 61.08
CA GLY A 10 7.56 -4.95 60.51
C GLY A 10 7.95 -5.90 59.37
N THR A 11 7.69 -7.19 59.56
CA THR A 11 7.81 -8.24 58.53
C THR A 11 6.69 -8.08 57.51
N PHE A 12 7.04 -7.65 56.29
CA PHE A 12 6.12 -7.64 55.15
C PHE A 12 6.04 -9.04 54.54
N THR A 13 4.90 -9.71 54.69
CA THR A 13 4.61 -10.98 54.00
C THR A 13 4.15 -10.68 52.57
N LEU A 14 4.93 -11.12 51.59
CA LEU A 14 4.59 -11.09 50.16
C LEU A 14 3.54 -12.17 49.86
N ALA A 15 2.30 -11.77 49.60
CA ALA A 15 1.31 -12.63 48.98
C ALA A 15 1.53 -12.65 47.46
N ALA A 16 1.97 -13.79 46.92
CA ALA A 16 2.09 -13.99 45.48
C ALA A 16 0.69 -14.23 44.88
N VAL A 17 0.13 -13.21 44.21
CA VAL A 17 -1.10 -13.35 43.43
C VAL A 17 -0.74 -13.97 42.08
N THR A 18 -1.03 -15.25 41.90
CA THR A 18 -0.98 -15.93 40.60
C THR A 18 -2.18 -15.50 39.74
N GLY A 19 -2.12 -14.29 39.19
CA GLY A 19 -3.07 -13.81 38.19
C GLY A 19 -2.68 -14.31 36.80
N THR A 20 -3.45 -15.23 36.23
CA THR A 20 -3.30 -15.62 34.82
C THR A 20 -3.73 -14.45 33.94
N LEU A 21 -2.75 -13.75 33.34
CA LEU A 21 -2.98 -12.72 32.34
C LEU A 21 -3.47 -13.37 31.05
N LEU A 22 -4.76 -13.26 30.76
CA LEU A 22 -5.27 -13.47 29.40
C LEU A 22 -4.85 -12.27 28.55
N VAL A 23 -3.78 -12.42 27.77
CA VAL A 23 -3.41 -11.44 26.74
C VAL A 23 -4.46 -11.54 25.63
N ALA A 24 -5.45 -10.64 25.66
CA ALA A 24 -6.33 -10.43 24.52
C ALA A 24 -5.47 -9.90 23.37
N GLY A 25 -5.11 -10.77 22.43
CA GLY A 25 -4.36 -10.40 21.23
C GLY A 25 -5.18 -9.42 20.41
N THR A 26 -4.72 -8.17 20.31
CA THR A 26 -5.27 -7.19 19.37
C THR A 26 -4.87 -7.62 17.97
N THR A 27 -5.77 -8.25 17.23
CA THR A 27 -5.59 -8.44 15.79
C THR A 27 -5.68 -7.05 15.14
N ALA A 28 -4.54 -6.51 14.69
CA ALA A 28 -4.58 -5.32 13.85
C ALA A 28 -5.44 -5.63 12.61
N PRO A 29 -6.33 -4.72 12.18
CA PRO A 29 -7.13 -4.95 11.00
C PRO A 29 -6.22 -5.20 9.80
N ALA A 30 -6.43 -6.33 9.11
CA ALA A 30 -5.70 -6.62 7.88
C ALA A 30 -6.04 -5.55 6.83
N TYR A 31 -5.02 -4.97 6.22
CA TYR A 31 -5.21 -4.01 5.13
C TYR A 31 -5.85 -4.73 3.93
N ALA A 32 -7.04 -4.28 3.54
CA ALA A 32 -7.68 -4.73 2.32
C ALA A 32 -7.28 -3.79 1.17
N ALA A 33 -6.33 -4.23 0.35
CA ALA A 33 -5.93 -3.48 -0.84
C ALA A 33 -7.14 -3.31 -1.79
N PRO A 34 -7.34 -2.12 -2.39
CA PRO A 34 -8.41 -1.91 -3.35
C PRO A 34 -8.24 -2.81 -4.58
N SER A 35 -9.37 -3.19 -5.19
CA SER A 35 -9.35 -3.91 -6.47
C SER A 35 -8.94 -2.96 -7.61
N PRO A 36 -7.96 -3.31 -8.45
CA PRO A 36 -7.57 -2.49 -9.59
C PRO A 36 -8.74 -2.19 -10.54
N ALA A 37 -9.61 -3.18 -10.78
CA ALA A 37 -10.79 -3.01 -11.63
C ALA A 37 -11.80 -2.04 -11.01
N SER A 38 -11.98 -2.06 -9.69
CA SER A 38 -12.85 -1.11 -9.00
C SER A 38 -12.33 0.34 -9.09
N LEU A 39 -11.01 0.53 -9.11
CA LEU A 39 -10.38 1.84 -9.27
C LEU A 39 -10.51 2.37 -10.71
N CYS A 40 -10.31 1.50 -11.70
CA CYS A 40 -10.42 1.88 -13.11
C CYS A 40 -11.88 2.00 -13.60
N GLY A 41 -12.84 1.36 -12.92
CA GLY A 41 -14.26 1.45 -13.20
C GLY A 41 -14.82 0.27 -14.00
N SER A 42 -16.10 0.33 -14.34
CA SER A 42 -16.81 -0.74 -15.04
C SER A 42 -16.19 -1.09 -16.40
N GLY A 43 -16.13 -2.39 -16.69
CA GLY A 43 -15.63 -2.90 -17.98
C GLY A 43 -14.10 -3.02 -18.07
N TYR A 44 -13.36 -2.60 -17.04
CA TYR A 44 -11.91 -2.79 -17.00
C TYR A 44 -11.53 -4.17 -16.47
N SER A 45 -10.64 -4.84 -17.19
CA SER A 45 -9.98 -6.08 -16.78
C SER A 45 -8.48 -5.88 -16.70
N VAL A 46 -7.82 -6.51 -15.74
CA VAL A 46 -6.36 -6.53 -15.66
C VAL A 46 -5.81 -7.30 -16.87
N ILE A 47 -4.92 -6.66 -17.61
CA ILE A 47 -4.20 -7.27 -18.74
C ILE A 47 -2.71 -7.43 -18.44
N ASP A 48 -2.19 -6.69 -17.45
CA ASP A 48 -0.80 -6.83 -17.00
C ASP A 48 -0.58 -6.29 -15.58
N SER A 49 0.51 -6.70 -14.94
CA SER A 49 0.92 -6.20 -13.62
C SER A 49 2.41 -6.37 -13.34
N HIS A 50 2.97 -5.47 -12.53
CA HIS A 50 4.35 -5.52 -12.09
C HIS A 50 4.45 -5.28 -10.59
N ALA A 51 5.05 -6.23 -9.87
CA ALA A 51 5.31 -6.12 -8.44
C ALA A 51 6.56 -5.26 -8.19
N LEU A 52 6.44 -4.28 -7.31
CA LEU A 52 7.50 -3.39 -6.88
C LEU A 52 8.04 -3.89 -5.53
N SER A 53 9.17 -4.59 -5.59
CA SER A 53 9.89 -5.07 -4.40
C SER A 53 10.44 -3.90 -3.60
N SER A 54 9.68 -3.48 -2.58
CA SER A 54 9.93 -2.31 -1.76
C SER A 54 9.30 -2.50 -0.37
N SER A 55 9.57 -1.58 0.56
CA SER A 55 8.92 -1.54 1.87
C SER A 55 8.33 -0.13 2.08
N PRO A 56 6.99 0.03 2.06
CA PRO A 56 5.98 -1.00 1.80
C PRO A 56 5.99 -1.50 0.35
N ALA A 57 5.64 -2.76 0.13
CA ALA A 57 5.50 -3.32 -1.22
C ALA A 57 4.32 -2.67 -1.96
N ALA A 58 4.39 -2.61 -3.30
CA ALA A 58 3.28 -2.18 -4.14
C ALA A 58 3.22 -3.01 -5.43
N THR A 59 2.10 -2.92 -6.13
CA THR A 59 1.93 -3.51 -7.47
C THR A 59 1.32 -2.47 -8.39
N THR A 60 1.92 -2.28 -9.56
CA THR A 60 1.35 -1.49 -10.64
C THR A 60 0.54 -2.41 -11.54
N TYR A 61 -0.66 -2.01 -11.92
CA TYR A 61 -1.56 -2.75 -12.79
C TYR A 61 -1.87 -1.96 -14.05
N LEU A 62 -1.89 -2.65 -15.18
CA LEU A 62 -2.47 -2.16 -16.44
C LEU A 62 -3.81 -2.85 -16.67
N LEU A 63 -4.84 -2.05 -16.94
CA LEU A 63 -6.18 -2.51 -17.22
C LEU A 63 -6.70 -1.99 -18.55
N TRP A 64 -7.58 -2.77 -19.18
CA TRP A 64 -8.18 -2.44 -20.47
C TRP A 64 -9.68 -2.67 -20.47
N ASN A 65 -10.42 -1.84 -21.20
CA ASN A 65 -11.88 -1.95 -21.36
C ASN A 65 -12.37 -2.09 -22.81
N GLY A 66 -11.47 -2.40 -23.76
CA GLY A 66 -11.78 -2.44 -25.19
C GLY A 66 -11.49 -1.13 -25.95
N SER A 67 -11.26 -0.01 -25.25
CA SER A 67 -10.96 1.29 -25.90
C SER A 67 -9.88 2.12 -25.19
N THR A 68 -9.79 1.99 -23.86
CA THR A 68 -8.98 2.85 -23.00
C THR A 68 -8.16 2.00 -22.04
N ASN A 69 -6.86 2.29 -21.97
CA ASN A 69 -5.94 1.74 -20.97
C ASN A 69 -6.04 2.56 -19.68
N CYS A 70 -5.93 1.88 -18.55
CA CYS A 70 -5.94 2.47 -17.21
C CYS A 70 -4.80 1.90 -16.37
N VAL A 71 -4.04 2.75 -15.69
CA VAL A 71 -2.94 2.32 -14.82
C VAL A 71 -3.17 2.83 -13.41
N VAL A 72 -2.97 1.93 -12.45
CA VAL A 72 -3.00 2.20 -11.00
C VAL A 72 -1.81 1.53 -10.33
N THR A 73 -1.26 2.16 -9.30
CA THR A 73 -0.24 1.55 -8.43
C THR A 73 -0.80 1.45 -7.03
N ILE A 74 -0.89 0.23 -6.51
CA ILE A 74 -1.58 -0.09 -5.26
C ILE A 74 -0.55 -0.62 -4.27
N ARG A 75 -0.46 -0.01 -3.09
CA ARG A 75 0.40 -0.53 -2.01
C ARG A 75 -0.22 -1.79 -1.40
N GLY A 76 0.60 -2.71 -0.93
CA GLY A 76 0.16 -3.99 -0.36
C GLY A 76 -0.12 -3.97 1.15
N THR A 77 0.26 -2.91 1.86
CA THR A 77 0.09 -2.79 3.32
C THR A 77 -0.41 -1.42 3.72
N ALA A 78 -1.15 -1.32 4.82
CA ALA A 78 -1.57 -0.03 5.39
C ALA A 78 -0.35 0.79 5.87
N GLY A 79 -0.52 2.10 5.97
CA GLY A 79 0.46 2.99 6.59
C GLY A 79 0.24 4.45 6.25
N GLY A 80 1.19 5.29 6.68
CA GLY A 80 1.21 6.72 6.36
C GLY A 80 1.33 6.99 4.87
N ALA A 81 1.01 8.23 4.47
CA ALA A 81 1.15 8.66 3.10
C ALA A 81 2.62 8.57 2.68
N THR A 82 2.87 8.00 1.50
CA THR A 82 4.21 7.77 0.96
C THR A 82 4.22 8.09 -0.52
N LEU A 83 5.36 8.48 -1.07
CA LEU A 83 5.46 8.85 -2.47
C LEU A 83 5.08 7.66 -3.34
N MET A 84 4.11 7.83 -4.22
CA MET A 84 3.68 6.85 -5.20
C MET A 84 3.34 7.54 -6.52
N HIS A 85 3.50 6.83 -7.63
CA HIS A 85 3.06 7.30 -8.94
C HIS A 85 2.52 6.17 -9.81
N ALA A 86 1.63 6.53 -10.72
CA ALA A 86 1.15 5.70 -11.82
C ALA A 86 1.30 6.49 -13.12
N LYS A 87 1.77 5.83 -14.19
CA LYS A 87 1.99 6.49 -15.48
C LYS A 87 1.65 5.60 -16.66
N VAL A 88 1.18 6.24 -17.73
CA VAL A 88 0.88 5.57 -19.00
C VAL A 88 1.15 6.51 -20.17
N LYS A 89 1.62 5.95 -21.28
CA LYS A 89 1.87 6.65 -22.53
C LYS A 89 1.42 5.76 -23.68
N VAL A 90 0.65 6.34 -24.60
CA VAL A 90 0.31 5.69 -25.88
C VAL A 90 1.35 6.09 -26.94
N GLU A 91 1.58 5.22 -27.91
CA GLU A 91 2.49 5.50 -29.02
C GLU A 91 2.13 6.80 -29.75
N GLY A 92 3.15 7.64 -30.00
CA GLY A 92 2.99 8.99 -30.55
C GLY A 92 2.38 10.02 -29.59
N GLY A 93 2.09 9.67 -28.34
CA GLY A 93 1.56 10.57 -27.31
C GLY A 93 2.63 11.05 -26.31
N SER A 94 2.17 11.77 -25.29
CA SER A 94 2.96 12.15 -24.11
C SER A 94 2.61 11.26 -22.91
N TRP A 95 3.48 11.27 -21.89
CA TRP A 95 3.19 10.62 -20.62
C TRP A 95 2.00 11.30 -19.92
N LYS A 96 1.05 10.49 -19.45
CA LYS A 96 0.12 10.88 -18.40
C LYS A 96 0.59 10.27 -17.09
N VAL A 97 0.68 11.11 -16.07
CA VAL A 97 1.26 10.76 -14.77
C VAL A 97 0.34 11.27 -13.67
N ASP A 98 0.14 10.45 -12.66
CA ASP A 98 -0.35 10.85 -11.36
C ASP A 98 0.73 10.51 -10.34
N GLU A 99 1.19 11.49 -9.57
CA GLU A 99 2.28 11.38 -8.62
C GLU A 99 1.99 12.22 -7.38
N GLY A 100 2.23 11.64 -6.20
CA GLY A 100 1.96 12.30 -4.93
C GLY A 100 2.18 11.38 -3.74
N ASN A 101 1.86 11.89 -2.54
CA ASN A 101 1.91 11.08 -1.32
C ASN A 101 0.55 10.42 -1.09
N TYR A 102 0.50 9.08 -1.15
CA TYR A 102 -0.73 8.30 -1.10
C TYR A 102 -0.71 7.29 0.06
N THR A 103 -1.88 7.06 0.66
CA THR A 103 -2.08 6.07 1.73
C THR A 103 -2.60 4.72 1.22
N SER A 104 -2.95 4.61 -0.06
CA SER A 104 -3.52 3.37 -0.64
C SER A 104 -3.10 3.14 -2.10
N TYR A 105 -3.30 4.10 -2.99
CA TYR A 105 -2.95 3.94 -4.41
C TYR A 105 -2.66 5.27 -5.10
N ALA A 106 -1.89 5.23 -6.19
CA ALA A 106 -1.77 6.28 -7.19
C ALA A 106 -2.52 5.87 -8.48
N GLY A 107 -3.01 6.84 -9.24
CA GLY A 107 -3.92 6.67 -10.38
C GLY A 107 -5.39 6.84 -9.98
N PRO A 108 -6.35 6.52 -10.87
CA PRO A 108 -6.16 5.96 -12.21
C PRO A 108 -5.72 7.00 -13.24
N VAL A 109 -4.66 6.70 -13.99
CA VAL A 109 -4.31 7.44 -15.21
C VAL A 109 -4.75 6.69 -16.46
N ARG A 110 -5.34 7.40 -17.43
CA ARG A 110 -6.01 6.77 -18.58
C ARG A 110 -5.61 7.35 -19.93
N VAL A 111 -5.39 6.47 -20.92
CA VAL A 111 -5.14 6.83 -22.33
C VAL A 111 -5.98 5.96 -23.25
N ALA A 112 -6.53 6.57 -24.31
CA ALA A 112 -7.10 5.80 -25.42
C ALA A 112 -5.96 5.06 -26.14
N GLY A 113 -6.14 3.75 -26.37
CA GLY A 113 -5.08 2.87 -26.85
C GLY A 113 -5.45 2.02 -28.07
N SER A 114 -6.66 2.15 -28.63
CA SER A 114 -7.12 1.30 -29.72
C SER A 114 -6.16 1.34 -30.91
N GLY A 115 -5.61 0.18 -31.27
CA GLY A 115 -4.68 0.02 -32.39
C GLY A 115 -3.30 0.63 -32.17
N LYS A 116 -2.89 0.92 -30.92
CA LYS A 116 -1.58 1.49 -30.60
C LYS A 116 -0.96 0.79 -29.40
N CYS A 117 0.36 0.68 -29.41
CA CYS A 117 1.10 0.19 -28.24
C CYS A 117 1.03 1.21 -27.10
N VAL A 118 1.18 0.72 -25.86
CA VAL A 118 1.35 1.53 -24.67
C VAL A 118 2.64 1.20 -23.93
N MET A 119 3.20 2.20 -23.27
CA MET A 119 4.12 2.03 -22.15
C MET A 119 3.37 2.39 -20.87
N TRP A 120 3.60 1.65 -19.80
CA TRP A 120 2.98 1.90 -18.51
C TRP A 120 3.96 1.66 -17.39
N GLY A 121 3.61 2.09 -16.20
CA GLY A 121 4.46 1.92 -15.04
C GLY A 121 3.96 2.66 -13.84
N GLY A 122 4.76 2.61 -12.79
CA GLY A 122 4.45 3.21 -11.52
C GLY A 122 5.57 2.97 -10.53
N GLY A 123 5.38 3.48 -9.32
CA GLY A 123 6.41 3.41 -8.29
C GLY A 123 5.88 3.70 -6.90
N ILE A 124 6.71 3.35 -5.93
CA ILE A 124 6.54 3.65 -4.52
C ILE A 124 7.93 3.92 -3.92
N ASN A 125 8.09 5.06 -3.24
CA ASN A 125 9.40 5.57 -2.80
C ASN A 125 10.41 5.54 -3.96
N GLU A 126 11.55 4.87 -3.79
CA GLU A 126 12.59 4.74 -4.81
C GLU A 126 12.34 3.60 -5.80
N ALA A 127 11.42 2.68 -5.52
CA ALA A 127 11.10 1.58 -6.41
C ALA A 127 10.21 2.06 -7.56
N SER A 128 10.65 1.84 -8.79
CA SER A 128 9.90 2.22 -9.99
C SER A 128 10.03 1.17 -11.08
N TYR A 129 9.00 1.08 -11.90
CA TYR A 129 8.96 0.25 -13.10
C TYR A 129 8.41 1.05 -14.28
N THR A 130 8.91 0.74 -15.47
CA THR A 130 8.36 1.20 -16.75
C THR A 130 8.50 0.07 -17.76
N SER A 131 7.39 -0.30 -18.41
CA SER A 131 7.37 -1.31 -19.45
C SER A 131 8.06 -0.82 -20.73
N ASN A 132 8.38 -1.77 -21.62
CA ASN A 132 8.59 -1.46 -23.03
C ASN A 132 7.25 -1.13 -23.70
N TRP A 133 7.26 -0.88 -25.02
CA TRP A 133 6.03 -0.83 -25.80
C TRP A 133 5.40 -2.22 -25.89
N GLU A 134 4.14 -2.31 -25.49
CA GLU A 134 3.37 -3.56 -25.48
C GLU A 134 1.87 -3.27 -25.53
N HIS A 135 1.04 -4.33 -25.52
CA HIS A 135 -0.42 -4.24 -25.59
C HIS A 135 -0.91 -3.41 -26.79
N CYS A 136 -0.39 -3.77 -27.98
CA CYS A 136 -0.60 -3.07 -29.24
C CYS A 136 -1.88 -3.54 -29.97
N GLY A 137 -3.06 -3.14 -29.48
CA GLY A 137 -4.34 -3.41 -30.17
C GLY A 137 -5.43 -3.98 -29.28
#